data_AF-A8XSN5-F1
#
_entry.id   AF-A8XSN5-F1
#
_cell.length_a   1.000
_cell.length_b   1.000
_cell.length_c   1.000
_cell.angle_alpha   90.00
_cell.angle_beta   90.00
_cell.angle_gamma   90.00
#
_symmetry.space_group_name_H-M   'P 1'
#
loop_
_entity.id
_entity.type
_entity.pdbx_description
1 polymer ?
#
loop_
_entity_poly.entity_id
_entity_poly.type
_entity_poly.pdbx_seq_one_letter_code
_entity_poly.pdbx_strand_id
1 'polypeptide(L)'
;MERRERAKEKEKEQWSGEEMAKKMIASGAFDSGLIASAFKELRNEKPPLNSCISFKNNMHKIRAPDFPIADDKIVKLTHALDNFICAAKVAEEVHSVVLALMPLECSVTLQQIFPILSGTFANHGKMFLNNKKVDSTVAMTAYTLEILPDGCSNSLFTTVYHLHNWKQKRGLDNVGDLVSTVEKVLTTNENTVLMSMNGMGRAGTMLALFTSMLHVQKGKEVNTKEIVDKLRGERCGLIENAEQYGTVYRAMALWFKNKSTDEEVQKKVNEFAPCVQ
;
A
#
# COMPACT_ATOMS: atom_id res chain seq x y z
N MET A 1 59.82 -0.57 12.47
CA MET A 1 58.57 -1.36 12.50
C MET A 1 57.42 -0.37 12.42
N GLU A 2 57.02 0.02 11.21
CA GLU A 2 55.92 0.97 11.00
C GLU A 2 55.07 0.50 9.82
N ARG A 3 53.90 -0.06 10.11
CA ARG A 3 52.81 -0.20 9.14
C ARG A 3 51.73 0.79 9.52
N ARG A 4 51.67 1.91 8.80
CA ARG A 4 50.48 2.77 8.78
C ARG A 4 49.35 2.01 8.09
N GLU A 5 48.55 1.30 8.88
CA GLU A 5 47.26 0.78 8.40
C GLU A 5 46.33 1.96 8.14
N ARG A 6 46.24 2.37 6.88
CA ARG A 6 45.17 3.28 6.45
C ARG A 6 43.87 2.48 6.54
N ALA A 7 43.09 2.73 7.58
CA ALA A 7 41.69 2.40 7.57
C ALA A 7 41.08 3.09 6.34
N LYS A 8 40.68 2.30 5.34
CA LYS A 8 39.78 2.79 4.30
C LYS A 8 38.43 3.00 4.98
N GLU A 9 38.09 4.24 5.29
CA GLU A 9 36.69 4.61 5.44
C GLU A 9 35.98 4.13 4.18
N LYS A 10 35.05 3.17 4.33
CA LYS A 10 34.09 2.90 3.29
C LYS A 10 33.20 4.13 3.24
N GLU A 11 33.33 4.94 2.20
CA GLU A 11 32.30 5.93 1.86
C GLU A 11 30.96 5.18 1.90
N LYS A 12 30.04 5.65 2.74
CA LYS A 12 28.68 5.11 2.76
C LYS A 12 28.07 5.44 1.42
N GLU A 13 27.81 4.40 0.63
CA GLU A 13 27.20 4.52 -0.68
C GLU A 13 25.90 5.33 -0.55
N GLN A 14 25.85 6.48 -1.22
CA GLN A 14 24.76 7.44 -1.08
C GLN A 14 23.45 6.77 -1.52
N TRP A 15 22.41 6.88 -0.70
CA TRP A 15 21.13 6.27 -1.02
C TRP A 15 20.58 6.85 -2.33
N SER A 16 20.13 5.99 -3.25
CA SER A 16 19.67 6.41 -4.59
C SER A 16 18.49 7.40 -4.58
N GLY A 17 17.76 7.49 -3.46
CA GLY A 17 16.69 8.46 -3.25
C GLY A 17 17.11 9.83 -2.70
N GLU A 18 18.38 10.04 -2.36
CA GLU A 18 18.87 11.23 -1.65
C GLU A 18 18.51 12.54 -2.36
N GLU A 19 18.78 12.62 -3.67
CA GLU A 19 18.46 13.80 -4.48
C GLU A 19 16.96 14.07 -4.59
N MET A 20 16.12 13.02 -4.55
CA MET A 20 14.67 13.18 -4.55
C MET A 20 14.17 13.67 -3.19
N ALA A 21 14.73 13.15 -2.09
CA ALA A 21 14.41 13.62 -0.74
C ALA A 21 14.73 15.12 -0.59
N LYS A 22 15.92 15.55 -1.04
CA LYS A 22 16.34 16.96 -1.06
C LYS A 22 15.41 17.83 -1.91
N LYS A 23 15.04 17.38 -3.11
CA LYS A 23 14.08 18.10 -3.98
C LYS A 23 12.69 18.26 -3.34
N MET A 24 12.16 17.21 -2.70
CA MET A 24 10.85 17.30 -2.00
C MET A 24 10.89 18.27 -0.82
N ILE A 25 12.03 18.37 -0.13
CA ILE A 25 12.21 19.32 0.98
C ILE A 25 12.32 20.75 0.43
N ALA A 26 13.16 20.96 -0.59
CA ALA A 26 13.35 22.26 -1.24
C ALA A 26 12.06 22.81 -1.89
N SER A 27 11.16 21.94 -2.37
CA SER A 27 9.86 22.35 -2.92
C SER A 27 8.79 22.62 -1.84
N GLY A 28 9.10 22.46 -0.55
CA GLY A 28 8.15 22.65 0.53
C GLY A 28 7.05 21.57 0.60
N ALA A 29 7.30 20.37 0.05
CA ALA A 29 6.30 19.30 0.01
C ALA A 29 5.84 18.83 1.40
N PHE A 30 6.64 19.07 2.44
CA PHE A 30 6.41 18.69 3.83
C PHE A 30 5.79 19.84 4.66
N ASP A 31 4.69 20.41 4.17
CA ASP A 31 3.87 21.37 4.90
C ASP A 31 2.41 20.91 4.98
N SER A 32 1.84 20.88 6.18
CA SER A 32 0.48 20.35 6.41
C SER A 32 -0.62 21.19 5.75
N GLY A 33 -0.44 22.50 5.62
CA GLY A 33 -1.38 23.40 4.97
C GLY A 33 -1.37 23.26 3.45
N LEU A 34 -0.19 23.15 2.84
CA LEU A 34 -0.02 22.87 1.41
C LEU A 34 -0.54 21.48 1.05
N ILE A 35 -0.23 20.44 1.85
CA ILE A 35 -0.76 19.08 1.65
C ILE A 35 -2.30 19.07 1.70
N ALA A 36 -2.91 19.72 2.69
CA ALA A 36 -4.37 19.79 2.82
C ALA A 36 -5.03 20.61 1.70
N SER A 37 -4.31 21.59 1.13
CA SER A 37 -4.79 22.39 -0.01
C SER A 37 -4.67 21.62 -1.32
N ALA A 38 -3.52 20.99 -1.58
CA ALA A 38 -3.29 20.13 -2.74
C ALA A 38 -4.29 18.96 -2.80
N PHE A 39 -4.71 18.40 -1.66
CA PHE A 39 -5.78 17.39 -1.63
C PHE A 39 -7.11 17.90 -2.20
N LYS A 40 -7.47 19.18 -1.96
CA LYS A 40 -8.72 19.78 -2.49
C LYS A 40 -8.69 19.96 -4.00
N GLU A 41 -7.50 20.04 -4.59
CA GLU A 41 -7.29 20.19 -6.03
C GLU A 41 -7.22 18.85 -6.78
N LEU A 42 -7.12 17.72 -6.06
CA LEU A 42 -7.10 16.39 -6.69
C LEU A 42 -8.42 16.10 -7.37
N ARG A 43 -8.36 15.60 -8.61
CA ARG A 43 -9.55 15.19 -9.35
C ARG A 43 -10.06 13.87 -8.81
N ASN A 44 -11.36 13.63 -8.93
CA ASN A 44 -11.97 12.35 -8.58
C ASN A 44 -13.08 12.02 -9.57
N GLU A 45 -12.71 12.03 -10.85
CA GLU A 45 -13.59 11.68 -11.95
C GLU A 45 -14.03 10.22 -11.79
N LYS A 46 -15.34 10.00 -11.80
CA LYS A 46 -15.94 8.66 -11.67
C LYS A 46 -16.48 8.24 -13.03
N PRO A 47 -16.21 7.01 -13.51
CA PRO A 47 -16.82 6.55 -14.75
C PRO A 47 -18.35 6.50 -14.57
N PRO A 48 -19.16 6.90 -15.56
CA PRO A 48 -20.61 6.82 -15.46
C PRO A 48 -21.07 5.38 -15.16
N LEU A 49 -21.96 5.17 -14.20
CA LEU A 49 -22.40 3.82 -13.82
C LEU A 49 -22.98 3.01 -15.00
N ASN A 50 -23.59 3.69 -15.98
CA ASN A 50 -24.11 3.05 -17.19
C ASN A 50 -23.02 2.54 -18.16
N SER A 51 -21.76 3.00 -18.05
CA SER A 51 -20.63 2.46 -18.81
C SER A 51 -19.84 1.38 -18.06
N CYS A 52 -20.30 0.98 -16.87
CA CYS A 52 -19.64 0.00 -16.01
C CYS A 52 -20.55 -1.23 -15.85
N ILE A 53 -20.74 -1.98 -16.93
CA ILE A 53 -21.77 -3.02 -17.06
C ILE A 53 -21.52 -4.16 -16.08
N SER A 54 -20.27 -4.62 -15.96
CA SER A 54 -19.92 -5.72 -15.06
C SER A 54 -20.11 -5.33 -13.58
N PHE A 55 -19.76 -4.09 -13.22
CA PHE A 55 -20.02 -3.51 -11.90
C PHE A 55 -21.53 -3.41 -11.62
N LYS A 56 -22.29 -2.79 -12.53
CA LYS A 56 -23.74 -2.57 -12.42
C LYS A 56 -24.53 -3.88 -12.30
N ASN A 57 -24.10 -4.95 -12.96
CA ASN A 57 -24.75 -6.26 -12.87
C ASN A 57 -24.43 -7.00 -11.55
N ASN A 58 -23.38 -6.61 -10.82
CA ASN A 58 -22.92 -7.28 -9.60
C ASN A 58 -23.09 -6.43 -8.33
N MET A 59 -24.04 -5.48 -8.30
CA MET A 59 -24.27 -4.56 -7.17
C MET A 59 -24.42 -5.25 -5.80
N HIS A 60 -24.96 -6.48 -5.78
CA HIS A 60 -25.09 -7.30 -4.57
C HIS A 60 -23.75 -7.77 -3.96
N LYS A 61 -22.63 -7.65 -4.70
CA LYS A 61 -21.25 -7.96 -4.25
C LYS A 61 -20.41 -6.72 -3.95
N ILE A 62 -21.00 -5.52 -4.04
CA ILE A 62 -20.29 -4.25 -3.98
C ILE A 62 -20.58 -3.54 -2.65
N ARG A 63 -19.52 -3.21 -1.90
CA ARG A 63 -19.63 -2.46 -0.63
C ARG A 63 -19.72 -0.94 -0.78
N ALA A 64 -19.31 -0.41 -1.94
CA ALA A 64 -19.25 1.02 -2.23
C ALA A 64 -19.85 1.33 -3.61
N PRO A 65 -21.19 1.37 -3.75
CA PRO A 65 -21.87 1.51 -5.04
C PRO A 65 -21.58 2.84 -5.76
N ASP A 66 -21.30 3.91 -5.01
CA ASP A 66 -21.01 5.24 -5.55
C ASP A 66 -19.64 5.36 -6.22
N PHE A 67 -18.87 4.27 -6.29
CA PHE A 67 -17.50 4.23 -6.80
C PHE A 67 -17.34 3.09 -7.82
N PRO A 68 -17.93 3.25 -9.01
CA PRO A 68 -17.87 2.26 -10.08
C PRO A 68 -16.43 2.02 -10.58
N ILE A 69 -16.21 0.82 -11.12
CA ILE A 69 -14.98 0.42 -11.81
C ILE A 69 -15.35 0.20 -13.28
N ALA A 70 -14.57 0.76 -14.21
CA ALA A 70 -14.76 0.54 -15.64
C ALA A 70 -14.43 -0.93 -16.02
N ASP A 71 -15.11 -1.48 -17.02
CA ASP A 71 -15.06 -2.92 -17.35
C ASP A 71 -13.71 -3.39 -17.93
N ASP A 72 -12.86 -2.47 -18.35
CA ASP A 72 -11.45 -2.69 -18.75
C ASP A 72 -10.50 -2.72 -17.54
N LYS A 73 -10.85 -2.05 -16.44
CA LYS A 73 -10.09 -2.01 -15.19
C LYS A 73 -10.48 -3.12 -14.20
N ILE A 74 -11.66 -3.72 -14.32
CA ILE A 74 -12.11 -4.80 -13.42
C ILE A 74 -11.22 -6.05 -13.54
N VAL A 75 -10.81 -6.59 -12.38
CA VAL A 75 -10.18 -7.91 -12.30
C VAL A 75 -11.24 -8.99 -12.61
N LYS A 76 -11.00 -9.75 -13.69
CA LYS A 76 -11.89 -10.82 -14.14
C LYS A 76 -11.40 -12.16 -13.58
N LEU A 77 -12.31 -12.92 -12.97
CA LEU A 77 -12.05 -14.28 -12.53
C LEU A 77 -12.35 -15.26 -13.68
N THR A 78 -11.58 -16.34 -13.81
CA THR A 78 -11.77 -17.34 -14.88
C THR A 78 -12.59 -18.56 -14.45
N HIS A 79 -12.78 -18.77 -13.15
CA HIS A 79 -13.39 -19.98 -12.56
C HIS A 79 -14.40 -19.67 -11.44
N ALA A 80 -15.08 -18.52 -11.50
CA ALA A 80 -16.11 -18.13 -10.54
C ALA A 80 -17.47 -18.00 -11.23
N LEU A 81 -18.56 -18.32 -10.52
CA LEU A 81 -19.93 -18.42 -11.07
C LEU A 81 -20.42 -17.19 -11.87
N ASP A 82 -19.86 -16.00 -11.61
CA ASP A 82 -20.19 -14.76 -12.35
C ASP A 82 -18.95 -14.02 -12.88
N ASN A 83 -17.77 -14.64 -12.82
CA ASN A 83 -16.46 -14.06 -13.23
C ASN A 83 -16.09 -12.68 -12.62
N PHE A 84 -16.82 -12.20 -11.60
CA PHE A 84 -16.69 -10.87 -11.02
C PHE A 84 -16.12 -10.88 -9.60
N ILE A 85 -15.19 -9.95 -9.35
CA ILE A 85 -14.80 -9.47 -8.02
C ILE A 85 -14.74 -7.94 -8.05
N CYS A 86 -15.12 -7.28 -6.96
CA CYS A 86 -15.02 -5.82 -6.83
C CYS A 86 -13.57 -5.39 -6.55
N ALA A 87 -12.69 -5.58 -7.54
CA ALA A 87 -11.29 -5.19 -7.53
C ALA A 87 -10.90 -4.57 -8.88
N ALA A 88 -10.05 -3.56 -8.85
CA ALA A 88 -9.49 -2.93 -10.04
C ALA A 88 -8.02 -3.33 -10.21
N LYS A 89 -7.61 -3.65 -11.44
CA LYS A 89 -6.20 -3.75 -11.80
C LYS A 89 -5.66 -2.33 -11.92
N VAL A 90 -4.59 -2.05 -11.18
CA VAL A 90 -3.79 -0.84 -11.33
C VAL A 90 -2.53 -1.22 -12.10
N ALA A 91 -2.18 -0.44 -13.11
CA ALA A 91 -1.12 -0.79 -14.05
C ALA A 91 0.30 -0.51 -13.51
N GLU A 92 0.77 -1.35 -12.58
CA GLU A 92 2.20 -1.64 -12.38
C GLU A 92 2.38 -3.18 -12.36
N GLU A 93 3.58 -3.67 -12.71
CA GLU A 93 3.85 -5.13 -12.81
C GLU A 93 4.14 -5.76 -11.45
N VAL A 94 3.48 -6.89 -11.17
CA VAL A 94 3.51 -7.59 -9.88
C VAL A 94 3.12 -9.11 -10.08
N HIS A 95 3.89 -10.16 -9.61
CA HIS A 95 3.60 -11.65 -9.63
C HIS A 95 3.16 -12.58 -8.39
N SER A 96 3.25 -12.28 -7.07
CA SER A 96 2.75 -13.03 -5.87
C SER A 96 1.98 -12.16 -4.81
N VAL A 97 1.03 -12.69 -4.03
CA VAL A 97 -0.11 -11.92 -3.46
C VAL A 97 0.07 -11.27 -2.07
N VAL A 98 0.79 -10.14 -1.95
CA VAL A 98 0.81 -9.39 -0.68
C VAL A 98 -0.54 -8.77 -0.36
N LEU A 99 -1.26 -9.34 0.61
CA LEU A 99 -2.53 -8.82 1.12
C LEU A 99 -2.28 -7.85 2.26
N ALA A 100 -2.24 -6.55 1.96
CA ALA A 100 -2.27 -5.53 2.99
C ALA A 100 -3.72 -5.37 3.47
N LEU A 101 -4.05 -5.90 4.64
CA LEU A 101 -5.38 -5.84 5.24
C LEU A 101 -5.41 -4.82 6.37
N MET A 102 -6.50 -4.08 6.46
CA MET A 102 -6.80 -3.23 7.62
C MET A 102 -8.23 -3.50 8.03
N PRO A 103 -8.54 -3.61 9.33
CA PRO A 103 -9.73 -4.28 9.81
C PRO A 103 -10.99 -3.62 9.25
N LEU A 104 -11.93 -4.46 8.84
CA LEU A 104 -13.27 -4.02 8.48
C LEU A 104 -14.01 -3.65 9.76
N GLU A 105 -14.42 -2.40 9.90
CA GLU A 105 -15.40 -1.96 10.91
C GLU A 105 -16.82 -2.39 10.47
N CYS A 106 -16.95 -3.62 9.98
CA CYS A 106 -18.13 -4.22 9.36
C CYS A 106 -18.18 -5.73 9.66
N SER A 107 -19.28 -6.37 9.31
CA SER A 107 -19.59 -7.79 9.59
C SER A 107 -18.62 -8.85 9.03
N VAL A 108 -17.58 -8.46 8.27
CA VAL A 108 -16.59 -9.39 7.70
C VAL A 108 -15.31 -9.38 8.53
N THR A 109 -15.02 -10.47 9.23
CA THR A 109 -13.80 -10.62 10.04
C THR A 109 -12.66 -11.21 9.22
N LEU A 110 -11.40 -11.01 9.63
CA LEU A 110 -10.24 -11.64 8.97
C LEU A 110 -10.33 -13.18 8.95
N GLN A 111 -10.92 -13.77 9.98
CA GLN A 111 -11.16 -15.21 10.10
C GLN A 111 -12.07 -15.78 9.01
N GLN A 112 -12.90 -14.95 8.36
CA GLN A 112 -13.74 -15.36 7.23
C GLN A 112 -13.01 -15.28 5.89
N ILE A 113 -11.80 -14.71 5.86
CA ILE A 113 -10.96 -14.58 4.65
C ILE A 113 -9.86 -15.65 4.65
N PHE A 114 -9.25 -15.93 5.81
CA PHE A 114 -8.18 -16.93 5.94
C PHE A 114 -8.02 -17.38 7.42
N PRO A 115 -7.41 -18.55 7.70
CA PRO A 115 -7.10 -19.00 9.06
C PRO A 115 -6.10 -18.07 9.76
N ILE A 116 -6.48 -17.44 10.89
CA ILE A 116 -5.62 -16.43 11.54
C ILE A 116 -4.58 -17.01 12.53
N LEU A 117 -4.70 -18.27 12.93
CA LEU A 117 -3.82 -18.89 13.92
C LEU A 117 -2.76 -19.76 13.23
N SER A 118 -1.52 -19.72 13.71
CA SER A 118 -0.43 -20.54 13.18
C SER A 118 -0.77 -22.04 13.31
N GLY A 119 -0.56 -22.80 12.23
CA GLY A 119 -0.90 -24.22 12.13
C GLY A 119 -2.38 -24.51 11.83
N THR A 120 -3.24 -23.49 11.73
CA THR A 120 -4.66 -23.70 11.38
C THR A 120 -4.91 -23.55 9.88
N PHE A 121 -5.92 -24.27 9.39
CA PHE A 121 -6.28 -24.32 7.97
C PHE A 121 -7.79 -24.07 7.77
N ALA A 122 -8.16 -23.68 6.55
CA ALA A 122 -9.54 -23.55 6.10
C ALA A 122 -9.65 -23.88 4.60
N ASN A 123 -10.83 -24.28 4.14
CA ASN A 123 -11.13 -24.46 2.72
C ASN A 123 -12.02 -23.31 2.23
N HIS A 124 -11.59 -22.61 1.19
CA HIS A 124 -12.36 -21.56 0.52
C HIS A 124 -12.68 -22.00 -0.91
N GLY A 125 -13.84 -22.63 -1.08
CA GLY A 125 -14.23 -23.27 -2.34
C GLY A 125 -13.27 -24.40 -2.69
N LYS A 126 -12.61 -24.29 -3.86
CA LYS A 126 -11.62 -25.25 -4.36
C LYS A 126 -10.17 -24.90 -3.98
N MET A 127 -9.96 -24.21 -2.86
CA MET A 127 -8.63 -23.85 -2.37
C MET A 127 -8.50 -24.20 -0.90
N PHE A 128 -7.48 -24.99 -0.57
CA PHE A 128 -7.02 -25.21 0.79
C PHE A 128 -6.07 -24.06 1.18
N LEU A 129 -6.31 -23.44 2.33
CA LEU A 129 -5.47 -22.39 2.90
C LEU A 129 -4.94 -22.86 4.25
N ASN A 130 -3.64 -22.75 4.48
CA ASN A 130 -2.97 -23.13 5.72
C ASN A 130 -2.06 -22.00 6.19
N ASN A 131 -2.25 -21.54 7.43
CA ASN A 131 -1.42 -20.51 8.02
C ASN A 131 -0.17 -21.14 8.64
N LYS A 132 0.96 -20.99 7.97
CA LYS A 132 2.24 -21.61 8.35
C LYS A 132 2.92 -20.88 9.51
N LYS A 133 2.73 -19.56 9.60
CA LYS A 133 3.45 -18.70 10.53
C LYS A 133 2.67 -17.40 10.79
N VAL A 134 2.67 -16.97 12.04
CA VAL A 134 2.16 -15.66 12.46
C VAL A 134 3.26 -14.90 13.21
N ASP A 135 3.70 -13.77 12.68
CA ASP A 135 4.60 -12.82 13.34
C ASP A 135 3.80 -11.57 13.72
N SER A 136 3.81 -11.14 14.98
CA SER A 136 3.03 -9.96 15.41
C SER A 136 3.84 -8.95 16.21
N THR A 137 3.69 -7.68 15.84
CA THR A 137 4.04 -6.50 16.66
C THR A 137 2.75 -5.91 17.25
N VAL A 138 2.86 -4.80 17.98
CA VAL A 138 1.71 -4.02 18.49
C VAL A 138 0.90 -3.36 17.36
N ALA A 139 1.56 -3.03 16.25
CA ALA A 139 0.99 -2.24 15.16
C ALA A 139 0.79 -3.02 13.85
N MET A 140 1.39 -4.21 13.70
CA MET A 140 1.24 -5.04 12.50
C MET A 140 1.34 -6.54 12.82
N THR A 141 0.51 -7.37 12.16
CA THR A 141 0.67 -8.83 12.13
C THR A 141 0.92 -9.32 10.70
N ALA A 142 1.96 -10.12 10.51
CA ALA A 142 2.23 -10.83 9.26
C ALA A 142 1.76 -12.29 9.38
N TYR A 143 1.04 -12.78 8.38
CA TYR A 143 0.60 -14.17 8.28
C TYR A 143 1.20 -14.79 7.01
N THR A 144 2.01 -15.84 7.16
CA THR A 144 2.53 -16.62 6.03
C THR A 144 1.53 -17.72 5.68
N LEU A 145 0.88 -17.60 4.53
CA LEU A 145 -0.12 -18.55 4.06
C LEU A 145 0.45 -19.46 2.97
N GLU A 146 0.18 -20.75 3.12
CA GLU A 146 0.25 -21.75 2.07
C GLU A 146 -1.15 -21.89 1.45
N ILE A 147 -1.24 -21.82 0.12
CA ILE A 147 -2.50 -21.90 -0.63
C ILE A 147 -2.35 -23.02 -1.67
N LEU A 148 -3.15 -24.06 -1.56
CA LEU A 148 -3.16 -25.19 -2.49
C LEU A 148 -4.51 -25.24 -3.23
N PRO A 149 -4.56 -24.85 -4.51
CA PRO A 149 -5.73 -25.05 -5.36
C PRO A 149 -5.97 -26.54 -5.62
N ASP A 150 -7.24 -26.94 -5.69
CA ASP A 150 -7.66 -28.29 -6.04
C ASP A 150 -7.13 -28.72 -7.41
N GLY A 151 -6.61 -29.94 -7.50
CA GLY A 151 -5.95 -30.47 -8.69
C GLY A 151 -4.51 -29.95 -8.96
N CYS A 152 -3.98 -29.02 -8.17
CA CYS A 152 -2.57 -28.61 -8.26
C CYS A 152 -1.67 -29.46 -7.34
N SER A 153 -0.45 -29.78 -7.80
CA SER A 153 0.56 -30.48 -7.00
C SER A 153 1.48 -29.54 -6.21
N ASN A 154 1.50 -28.25 -6.54
CA ASN A 154 2.37 -27.24 -5.94
C ASN A 154 1.53 -26.22 -5.16
N SER A 155 1.87 -26.01 -3.88
CA SER A 155 1.33 -24.91 -3.09
C SER A 155 1.91 -23.56 -3.54
N LEU A 156 1.07 -22.53 -3.55
CA LEU A 156 1.49 -21.13 -3.60
C LEU A 156 1.77 -20.65 -2.17
N PHE A 157 2.79 -19.82 -2.00
CA PHE A 157 3.11 -19.19 -0.71
C PHE A 157 2.93 -17.68 -0.81
N THR A 158 2.35 -17.09 0.22
CA THR A 158 2.17 -15.64 0.26
C THR A 158 2.14 -15.08 1.68
N THR A 159 2.28 -13.75 1.80
CA THR A 159 2.27 -13.06 3.10
C THR A 159 1.16 -12.02 3.15
N VAL A 160 0.32 -12.12 4.16
CA VAL A 160 -0.71 -11.12 4.50
C VAL A 160 -0.12 -10.20 5.56
N TYR A 161 -0.10 -8.88 5.33
CA TYR A 161 0.27 -7.89 6.34
C TYR A 161 -0.99 -7.18 6.84
N HIS A 162 -1.30 -7.32 8.12
CA HIS A 162 -2.43 -6.67 8.77
C HIS A 162 -1.94 -5.50 9.60
N LEU A 163 -2.25 -4.26 9.19
CA LEU A 163 -1.94 -3.06 9.97
C LEU A 163 -3.06 -2.79 10.98
N HIS A 164 -2.70 -2.80 12.27
CA HIS A 164 -3.61 -2.55 13.39
C HIS A 164 -3.87 -1.05 13.57
N ASN A 165 -4.89 -0.73 14.38
CA ASN A 165 -5.21 0.63 14.86
C ASN A 165 -5.51 1.71 13.79
N TRP A 166 -5.41 1.39 12.49
CA TRP A 166 -5.78 2.30 11.42
C TRP A 166 -7.30 2.32 11.17
N LYS A 167 -7.98 3.29 11.80
CA LYS A 167 -9.44 3.49 11.69
C LYS A 167 -9.89 3.86 10.27
N GLN A 168 -11.08 3.43 9.88
CA GLN A 168 -11.68 3.77 8.59
C GLN A 168 -11.89 5.29 8.48
N LYS A 169 -11.70 5.85 7.27
CA LYS A 169 -11.76 7.31 7.00
C LYS A 169 -10.85 8.17 7.89
N ARG A 170 -9.81 7.61 8.53
CA ARG A 170 -8.78 8.39 9.24
C ARG A 170 -7.41 8.24 8.57
N GLY A 171 -6.52 9.20 8.83
CA GLY A 171 -5.09 9.02 8.62
C GLY A 171 -4.49 7.98 9.58
N LEU A 172 -3.23 7.63 9.36
CA LEU A 172 -2.44 6.87 10.32
C LEU A 172 -1.47 7.82 11.04
N ASP A 173 -1.48 7.78 12.38
CA ASP A 173 -0.61 8.63 13.21
C ASP A 173 0.82 8.06 13.23
N ASN A 174 0.96 6.79 13.63
CA ASN A 174 2.23 6.08 13.69
C ASN A 174 2.51 5.34 12.38
N VAL A 175 3.32 5.94 11.51
CA VAL A 175 3.58 5.43 10.14
C VAL A 175 4.75 4.42 10.03
N GLY A 176 5.41 4.04 11.14
CA GLY A 176 6.58 3.16 11.16
C GLY A 176 6.35 1.77 10.55
N ASP A 177 5.36 1.02 11.05
CA ASP A 177 5.00 -0.29 10.50
C ASP A 177 4.40 -0.18 9.09
N LEU A 178 3.77 0.95 8.74
CA LEU A 178 3.30 1.21 7.37
C LEU A 178 4.48 1.32 6.39
N VAL A 179 5.48 2.16 6.68
CA VAL A 179 6.71 2.28 5.87
C VAL A 179 7.40 0.93 5.78
N SER A 180 7.63 0.27 6.92
CA SER A 180 8.30 -1.03 6.99
C SER A 180 7.55 -2.14 6.23
N THR A 181 6.23 -2.08 6.18
CA THR A 181 5.39 -2.99 5.39
C THR A 181 5.53 -2.70 3.91
N VAL A 182 5.42 -1.42 3.50
CA VAL A 182 5.52 -1.04 2.08
C VAL A 182 6.92 -1.27 1.52
N GLU A 183 7.99 -1.10 2.30
CA GLU A 183 9.35 -1.51 1.89
C GLU A 183 9.48 -3.00 1.60
N LYS A 184 8.85 -3.87 2.41
CA LYS A 184 8.79 -5.32 2.14
C LYS A 184 8.02 -5.60 0.86
N VAL A 185 6.85 -4.97 0.68
CA VAL A 185 6.03 -5.08 -0.53
C VAL A 185 6.81 -4.65 -1.78
N LEU A 186 7.56 -3.55 -1.72
CA LEU A 186 8.43 -3.05 -2.80
C LEU A 186 9.60 -3.97 -3.11
N THR A 187 10.11 -4.69 -2.11
CA THR A 187 11.24 -5.62 -2.30
C THR A 187 10.78 -6.91 -2.97
N THR A 188 9.60 -7.41 -2.60
CA THR A 188 8.98 -8.54 -3.30
C THR A 188 8.47 -8.11 -4.68
N ASN A 189 7.94 -6.87 -4.81
CA ASN A 189 7.26 -6.29 -5.99
C ASN A 189 6.55 -7.30 -6.90
N GLU A 190 5.72 -8.13 -6.28
CA GLU A 190 4.96 -9.12 -6.99
C GLU A 190 3.45 -9.13 -6.52
N ASN A 191 2.47 -9.69 -7.30
CA ASN A 191 0.96 -9.67 -7.42
C ASN A 191 0.20 -9.02 -6.25
N THR A 192 0.63 -7.85 -5.82
CA THR A 192 0.20 -7.25 -4.56
C THR A 192 -1.27 -6.85 -4.62
N VAL A 193 -2.02 -7.23 -3.58
CA VAL A 193 -3.44 -6.92 -3.43
C VAL A 193 -3.63 -6.05 -2.19
N LEU A 194 -3.66 -4.73 -2.40
CA LEU A 194 -3.94 -3.78 -1.32
C LEU A 194 -5.46 -3.74 -1.07
N MET A 195 -5.92 -4.23 0.09
CA MET A 195 -7.33 -4.31 0.43
C MET A 195 -7.68 -3.56 1.72
N SER A 196 -8.67 -2.68 1.62
CA SER A 196 -9.37 -2.09 2.75
C SER A 196 -10.87 -2.30 2.59
N MET A 197 -11.67 -1.86 3.56
CA MET A 197 -13.14 -1.96 3.54
C MET A 197 -13.74 -1.72 2.14
N ASN A 198 -13.41 -0.59 1.50
CA ASN A 198 -13.92 -0.23 0.17
C ASN A 198 -12.87 -0.33 -0.95
N GLY A 199 -11.65 -0.80 -0.65
CA GLY A 199 -10.52 -0.80 -1.59
C GLY A 199 -10.16 0.61 -2.09
N MET A 200 -10.29 1.63 -1.23
CA MET A 200 -10.16 3.04 -1.62
C MET A 200 -9.33 3.90 -0.67
N GLY A 201 -9.79 4.15 0.56
CA GLY A 201 -9.10 5.08 1.46
C GLY A 201 -7.72 4.58 1.94
N ARG A 202 -7.73 3.73 2.98
CA ARG A 202 -6.49 3.16 3.55
C ARG A 202 -5.66 2.39 2.50
N ALA A 203 -6.31 1.58 1.65
CA ALA A 203 -5.65 0.88 0.54
C ALA A 203 -5.04 1.82 -0.51
N GLY A 204 -5.74 2.90 -0.88
CA GLY A 204 -5.20 3.92 -1.79
C GLY A 204 -4.09 4.76 -1.17
N THR A 205 -4.09 4.94 0.15
CA THR A 205 -2.98 5.55 0.89
C THR A 205 -1.73 4.67 0.77
N MET A 206 -1.88 3.35 0.99
CA MET A 206 -0.77 2.40 0.80
C MET A 206 -0.30 2.34 -0.65
N LEU A 207 -1.22 2.38 -1.62
CA LEU A 207 -0.90 2.35 -3.05
C LEU A 207 -0.14 3.61 -3.50
N ALA A 208 -0.60 4.79 -3.09
CA ALA A 208 0.09 6.05 -3.40
C ALA A 208 1.47 6.14 -2.75
N LEU A 209 1.61 5.64 -1.51
CA LEU A 209 2.91 5.52 -0.84
C LEU A 209 3.83 4.55 -1.59
N PHE A 210 3.33 3.36 -1.94
CA PHE A 210 4.04 2.35 -2.72
C PHE A 210 4.54 2.92 -4.06
N THR A 211 3.67 3.49 -4.89
CA THR A 211 4.06 4.04 -6.19
C THR A 211 5.02 5.23 -6.04
N SER A 212 4.88 6.06 -5.01
CA SER A 212 5.84 7.15 -4.74
C SER A 212 7.21 6.62 -4.33
N MET A 213 7.27 5.62 -3.45
CA MET A 213 8.54 4.98 -3.05
C MET A 213 9.19 4.23 -4.22
N LEU A 214 8.39 3.57 -5.07
CA LEU A 214 8.85 2.91 -6.30
C LEU A 214 9.39 3.92 -7.32
N HIS A 215 8.81 5.12 -7.41
CA HIS A 215 9.35 6.23 -8.20
C HIS A 215 10.74 6.64 -7.69
N VAL A 216 10.90 6.87 -6.37
CA VAL A 216 12.22 7.19 -5.77
C VAL A 216 13.25 6.10 -6.06
N GLN A 217 12.90 4.82 -5.85
CA GLN A 217 13.80 3.69 -6.14
C GLN A 217 14.22 3.62 -7.62
N LYS A 218 13.34 4.02 -8.54
CA LYS A 218 13.59 4.09 -9.99
C LYS A 218 14.21 5.42 -10.45
N GLY A 219 14.62 6.31 -9.53
CA GLY A 219 15.17 7.63 -9.85
C GLY A 219 14.20 8.58 -10.55
N LYS A 220 12.89 8.31 -10.47
CA LYS A 220 11.83 9.13 -11.05
C LYS A 220 11.42 10.24 -10.09
N GLU A 221 10.95 11.34 -10.66
CA GLU A 221 10.37 12.44 -9.88
C GLU A 221 9.09 12.00 -9.17
N VAL A 222 8.93 12.45 -7.93
CA VAL A 222 7.76 12.20 -7.08
C VAL A 222 6.92 13.47 -7.01
N ASN A 223 5.89 13.53 -7.85
CA ASN A 223 4.75 14.43 -7.65
C ASN A 223 3.57 13.62 -7.13
N THR A 224 3.36 13.61 -5.81
CA THR A 224 2.29 12.84 -5.17
C THR A 224 0.90 13.22 -5.66
N LYS A 225 0.68 14.48 -6.08
CA LYS A 225 -0.59 14.94 -6.64
C LYS A 225 -0.88 14.23 -7.97
N GLU A 226 0.07 14.28 -8.89
CA GLU A 226 -0.04 13.58 -10.18
C GLU A 226 -0.14 12.06 -10.03
N ILE A 227 0.62 11.47 -9.09
CA ILE A 227 0.54 10.03 -8.80
C ILE A 227 -0.89 9.68 -8.38
N VAL A 228 -1.49 10.43 -7.44
CA VAL A 228 -2.85 10.15 -6.97
C VAL A 228 -3.90 10.44 -8.05
N ASP A 229 -3.77 11.50 -8.85
CA ASP A 229 -4.66 11.75 -9.99
C ASP A 229 -4.60 10.60 -11.02
N LYS A 230 -3.40 10.10 -11.36
CA LYS A 230 -3.21 8.94 -12.25
C LYS A 230 -3.83 7.67 -11.65
N LEU A 231 -3.55 7.38 -10.38
CA LEU A 231 -4.12 6.22 -9.67
C LEU A 231 -5.65 6.30 -9.58
N ARG A 232 -6.23 7.49 -9.43
CA ARG A 232 -7.70 7.70 -9.46
C ARG A 232 -8.33 7.43 -10.83
N GLY A 233 -7.57 7.57 -11.91
CA GLY A 233 -7.98 7.13 -13.25
C GLY A 233 -8.07 5.60 -13.40
N GLU A 234 -7.24 4.85 -12.67
CA GLU A 234 -7.30 3.38 -12.63
C GLU A 234 -8.40 2.88 -11.65
N ARG A 235 -8.57 3.57 -10.52
CA ARG A 235 -9.61 3.28 -9.51
C ARG A 235 -10.13 4.58 -8.91
N CYS A 236 -11.35 4.99 -9.27
CA CYS A 236 -11.93 6.21 -8.69
C CYS A 236 -12.07 6.10 -7.15
N GLY A 237 -11.96 7.22 -6.45
CA GLY A 237 -12.15 7.32 -5.00
C GLY A 237 -10.97 6.92 -4.11
N LEU A 238 -9.80 6.55 -4.66
CA LEU A 238 -8.59 6.34 -3.85
C LEU A 238 -8.26 7.58 -3.00
N ILE A 239 -7.86 7.36 -1.74
CA ILE A 239 -7.62 8.40 -0.72
C ILE A 239 -8.88 9.26 -0.48
N GLU A 240 -9.64 8.91 0.55
CA GLU A 240 -10.96 9.47 0.87
C GLU A 240 -10.89 10.91 1.43
N ASN A 241 -9.77 11.31 2.06
CA ASN A 241 -9.63 12.62 2.71
C ASN A 241 -8.18 13.09 2.89
N ALA A 242 -8.03 14.34 3.34
CA ALA A 242 -6.75 14.99 3.58
C ALA A 242 -5.89 14.34 4.68
N GLU A 243 -6.48 13.68 5.70
CA GLU A 243 -5.70 12.94 6.70
C GLU A 243 -4.99 11.72 6.07
N GLN A 244 -5.70 11.00 5.21
CA GLN A 244 -5.15 9.88 4.44
C GLN A 244 -4.09 10.37 3.43
N TYR A 245 -4.31 11.51 2.77
CA TYR A 245 -3.31 12.11 1.89
C TYR A 245 -2.04 12.51 2.66
N GLY A 246 -2.19 13.22 3.79
CA GLY A 246 -1.06 13.58 4.66
C GLY A 246 -0.36 12.38 5.30
N THR A 247 -1.02 11.23 5.41
CA THR A 247 -0.38 9.96 5.82
C THR A 247 0.69 9.53 4.80
N VAL A 248 0.46 9.73 3.50
CA VAL A 248 1.47 9.45 2.45
C VAL A 248 2.72 10.29 2.67
N TYR A 249 2.56 11.60 2.90
CA TYR A 249 3.69 12.51 3.14
C TYR A 249 4.43 12.21 4.44
N ARG A 250 3.73 11.94 5.56
CA ARG A 250 4.37 11.52 6.81
C ARG A 250 5.17 10.23 6.65
N ALA A 251 4.64 9.26 5.91
CA ALA A 251 5.33 8.00 5.65
C ALA A 251 6.55 8.17 4.73
N MET A 252 6.47 9.01 3.68
CA MET A 252 7.65 9.35 2.86
C MET A 252 8.70 10.12 3.66
N ALA A 253 8.29 11.06 4.52
CA ALA A 253 9.18 11.80 5.40
C ALA A 253 9.96 10.84 6.31
N LEU A 254 9.26 9.91 6.99
CA LEU A 254 9.91 8.86 7.79
C LEU A 254 10.88 8.03 6.96
N TRP A 255 10.46 7.59 5.77
CA TRP A 255 11.30 6.77 4.93
C TRP A 255 12.58 7.50 4.51
N PHE A 256 12.49 8.79 4.17
CA PHE A 256 13.66 9.62 3.88
C PHE A 256 14.57 9.73 5.11
N LYS A 257 14.00 10.01 6.29
CA LYS A 257 14.72 10.01 7.58
C LYS A 257 15.39 8.66 7.91
N ASN A 258 14.80 7.54 7.50
CA ASN A 258 15.36 6.21 7.73
C ASN A 258 16.45 5.80 6.74
N LYS A 259 16.64 6.54 5.63
CA LYS A 259 17.61 6.20 4.56
C LYS A 259 18.70 7.25 4.35
N SER A 260 18.33 8.53 4.39
CA SER A 260 19.24 9.66 4.19
C SER A 260 20.11 9.89 5.43
N THR A 261 21.38 10.21 5.21
CA THR A 261 22.32 10.65 6.25
C THR A 261 22.54 12.16 6.24
N ASP A 262 21.76 12.92 5.46
CA ASP A 262 21.92 14.37 5.30
C ASP A 262 21.24 15.15 6.44
N GLU A 263 21.98 16.06 7.07
CA GLU A 263 21.51 16.77 8.27
C GLU A 263 20.31 17.70 7.98
N GLU A 264 20.22 18.28 6.79
CA GLU A 264 19.10 19.14 6.41
C GLU A 264 17.84 18.27 6.18
N VAL A 265 17.99 17.12 5.53
CA VAL A 265 16.91 16.13 5.36
C VAL A 265 16.38 15.68 6.72
N GLN A 266 17.27 15.28 7.62
CA GLN A 266 16.94 14.86 8.98
C GLN A 266 16.20 15.96 9.76
N LYS A 267 16.73 17.19 9.75
CA LYS A 267 16.12 18.34 10.43
C LYS A 267 14.70 18.63 9.92
N LYS A 268 14.53 18.72 8.59
CA LYS A 268 13.26 19.09 7.97
C LYS A 268 12.16 18.04 8.16
N VAL A 269 12.51 16.75 8.13
CA VAL A 269 11.56 15.68 8.48
C VAL A 269 11.12 15.77 9.95
N ASN A 270 12.06 16.01 10.87
CA ASN A 270 11.74 16.14 12.30
C ASN A 270 10.87 17.38 12.60
N GLU A 271 11.06 18.49 11.88
CA GLU A 271 10.19 19.69 11.96
C GLU A 271 8.76 19.38 11.48
N PHE A 272 8.60 18.67 10.35
CA PHE A 272 7.29 18.34 9.79
C PHE A 272 6.53 17.27 10.59
N ALA A 273 7.26 16.26 11.09
CA ALA A 273 6.68 15.06 11.68
C ALA A 273 7.39 14.66 13.00
N PRO A 274 7.32 15.49 14.06
CA PRO A 274 8.10 15.30 15.29
C PRO A 274 7.75 14.02 16.08
N CYS A 275 6.53 13.50 15.93
CA CYS A 275 6.10 12.23 16.54
C CYS A 275 6.56 10.99 15.77
N VAL A 276 7.23 11.17 14.62
CA VAL A 276 7.62 10.09 13.72
C VAL A 276 9.06 9.67 14.06
N GLN A 277 9.14 8.76 15.04
CA GLN A 277 10.35 8.05 15.46
C GLN A 277 10.56 6.78 14.64
#